data_AF-A0A5S9M5U8-F1
#
_entry.id   AF-A0A5S9M5U8-F1
#
_cell.length_a   1.000
_cell.length_b   1.000
_cell.length_c   1.000
_cell.angle_alpha   90.00
_cell.angle_beta   90.00
_cell.angle_gamma   90.00
#
_symmetry.space_group_name_H-M   'P 1'
#
loop_
_entity.id
_entity.type
_entity.pdbx_description
1 polymer ?
#
loop_
_entity_poly.entity_id
_entity_poly.type
_entity_poly.pdbx_seq_one_letter_code
_entity_poly.pdbx_strand_id
1 'polypeptide(L)'
;MQNDQQPMFQGSAQQPELNHGGHELFDLHEILAGTINILDQYMILRQFIQDPALCDILDRQYQFVLSQYNVTVDCFSTGQKSLVKKPLLI
;
A
#
# COMPACT_ATOMS: atom_id res chain seq x y z
N MET A 1 -37.68 50.21 -14.77
CA MET A 1 -36.23 50.21 -14.55
C MET A 1 -35.78 48.77 -14.68
N GLN A 2 -34.85 48.52 -15.61
CA GLN A 2 -34.43 47.23 -16.13
C GLN A 2 -34.00 46.23 -15.04
N ASN A 3 -34.31 44.97 -15.34
CA ASN A 3 -33.98 43.76 -14.61
C ASN A 3 -32.65 43.23 -15.19
N ASP A 4 -31.54 43.43 -14.48
CA ASP A 4 -30.24 42.85 -14.84
C ASP A 4 -30.02 41.53 -14.08
N GLN A 5 -30.51 40.43 -14.66
CA GLN A 5 -30.09 39.08 -14.29
C GLN A 5 -28.86 38.71 -15.12
N GLN A 6 -27.69 38.70 -14.49
CA GLN A 6 -26.50 38.07 -15.03
C GLN A 6 -26.68 36.54 -15.06
N PRO A 7 -26.42 35.85 -16.17
CA PRO A 7 -26.44 34.39 -16.20
C PRO A 7 -25.22 33.84 -15.44
N MET A 8 -25.47 33.23 -14.29
CA MET A 8 -24.49 32.41 -13.57
C MET A 8 -24.08 31.23 -14.46
N PHE A 9 -22.86 31.30 -15.00
CA PHE A 9 -22.20 30.17 -15.66
C PHE A 9 -21.86 29.13 -14.60
N GLN A 10 -22.78 28.20 -14.34
CA GLN A 10 -22.52 27.02 -13.53
C GLN A 10 -21.85 25.96 -14.40
N GLY A 11 -20.59 26.21 -14.75
CA GLY A 11 -19.69 25.17 -15.24
C GLY A 11 -19.36 24.28 -14.06
N SER A 12 -20.08 23.17 -13.90
CA SER A 12 -19.65 22.05 -13.08
C SER A 12 -18.41 21.44 -13.73
N ALA A 13 -17.26 22.07 -13.52
CA ALA A 13 -15.98 21.41 -13.70
C ALA A 13 -15.98 20.27 -12.67
N GLN A 14 -16.33 19.07 -13.13
CA GLN A 14 -16.06 17.84 -12.42
C GLN A 14 -14.55 17.83 -12.18
N GLN A 15 -14.16 18.27 -10.99
CA GLN A 15 -12.80 18.08 -10.50
C GLN A 15 -12.55 16.58 -10.60
N PRO A 16 -11.44 16.13 -11.22
CA PRO A 16 -11.08 14.73 -11.18
C PRO A 16 -11.07 14.33 -9.72
N GLU A 17 -11.92 13.39 -9.31
CA GLU A 17 -11.81 12.79 -8.00
C GLU A 17 -10.44 12.13 -7.97
N LEU A 18 -9.46 12.83 -7.38
CA LEU A 18 -8.22 12.23 -6.96
C LEU A 18 -8.62 11.24 -5.88
N ASN A 19 -8.81 9.99 -6.28
CA ASN A 19 -9.34 8.92 -5.45
C ASN A 19 -8.42 8.56 -4.25
N HIS A 20 -7.30 9.28 -4.10
CA HIS A 20 -6.40 9.21 -2.96
C HIS A 20 -5.81 10.62 -2.72
N GLY A 21 -6.12 11.25 -1.59
CA GLY A 21 -5.53 12.51 -1.17
C GLY A 21 -4.07 12.35 -0.70
N GLY A 22 -3.36 13.46 -0.50
CA GLY A 22 -1.97 13.43 -0.01
C GLY A 22 -1.78 12.64 1.29
N HIS A 23 -2.79 12.63 2.17
CA HIS A 23 -2.77 11.86 3.41
C HIS A 23 -2.68 10.34 3.16
N GLU A 24 -3.46 9.80 2.23
CA GLU A 24 -3.44 8.35 1.92
C GLU A 24 -2.13 7.93 1.24
N LEU A 25 -1.53 8.83 0.45
CA LEU A 25 -0.19 8.65 -0.10
C LEU A 25 0.89 8.59 1.00
N PHE A 26 0.81 9.48 2.00
CA PHE A 26 1.77 9.51 3.10
C PHE A 26 1.61 8.31 4.04
N ASP A 27 0.37 7.93 4.39
CA ASP A 27 0.09 6.76 5.22
C ASP A 27 0.58 5.48 4.52
N LEU A 28 0.35 5.36 3.22
CA LEU A 28 0.88 4.24 2.44
C LEU A 28 2.40 4.22 2.44
N HIS A 29 3.03 5.38 2.23
CA HIS A 29 4.49 5.49 2.25
C HIS A 29 5.05 5.04 3.60
N GLU A 30 4.41 5.43 4.71
CA GLU A 30 4.78 4.98 6.06
C GLU A 30 4.68 3.45 6.18
N ILE A 31 3.59 2.85 5.73
CA ILE A 31 3.40 1.40 5.76
C ILE A 31 4.45 0.67 4.92
N LEU A 32 4.71 1.13 3.70
CA LEU A 32 5.70 0.51 2.81
C LEU A 32 7.11 0.63 3.38
N ALA A 33 7.48 1.80 3.90
CA ALA A 33 8.78 2.02 4.55
C ALA A 33 8.93 1.14 5.80
N GLY A 34 7.89 1.06 6.64
CA GLY A 34 7.86 0.18 7.81
C GLY A 34 7.99 -1.30 7.44
N THR A 35 7.33 -1.72 6.36
CA THR A 35 7.41 -3.10 5.87
C THR A 35 8.82 -3.45 5.37
N ILE A 36 9.47 -2.55 4.64
CA ILE A 36 10.88 -2.72 4.22
C ILE A 36 11.80 -2.85 5.43
N ASN A 37 11.61 -2.00 6.46
CA ASN A 37 12.40 -2.05 7.69
C ASN A 37 12.22 -3.38 8.45
N ILE A 38 11.04 -3.99 8.42
CA ILE A 38 10.81 -5.33 8.98
C ILE A 38 11.58 -6.39 8.18
N LEU A 39 11.51 -6.34 6.85
CA LEU A 39 12.22 -7.29 5.98
C LEU A 39 13.74 -7.23 6.19
N ASP A 40 14.31 -6.03 6.31
CA ASP A 40 15.73 -5.84 6.57
C ASP A 40 16.13 -6.38 7.95
N GLN A 41 15.35 -6.06 9.00
CA GLN A 41 15.58 -6.60 10.33
C GLN A 41 15.52 -8.12 10.39
N TYR A 42 14.65 -8.77 9.62
CA TYR A 42 14.63 -10.23 9.53
C TYR A 42 15.95 -10.78 8.99
N MET A 43 16.53 -10.17 7.95
CA MET A 43 17.84 -10.60 7.42
C MET A 43 18.97 -10.38 8.42
N ILE A 44 18.98 -9.25 9.12
CA ILE A 44 19.96 -8.98 10.18
C ILE A 44 19.82 -9.98 11.32
N LEU A 45 18.59 -10.27 11.78
CA LEU A 45 18.36 -11.16 12.93
C LEU A 45 18.60 -12.63 12.59
N ARG A 46 18.33 -13.04 11.35
CA ARG A 46 18.48 -14.44 10.89
C ARG A 46 19.87 -15.00 11.17
N GLN A 47 20.92 -14.20 11.05
CA GLN A 47 22.30 -14.64 11.29
C GLN A 47 22.57 -15.02 12.76
N PHE A 48 21.74 -14.55 13.70
CA PHE A 48 21.89 -14.81 15.14
C PHE A 48 20.98 -15.95 15.63
N ILE A 49 20.11 -16.48 14.78
CA ILE A 49 19.21 -17.58 15.14
C ILE A 49 19.97 -18.90 15.19
N GLN A 50 19.93 -19.55 16.35
CA GLN A 50 20.57 -20.85 16.57
C GLN A 50 19.59 -22.01 16.41
N ASP A 51 18.32 -21.80 16.73
CA ASP A 51 17.27 -22.82 16.60
C ASP A 51 16.79 -22.93 15.15
N PRO A 52 16.97 -24.09 14.49
CA PRO A 52 16.52 -24.30 13.12
C PRO A 52 15.02 -24.10 12.93
N ALA A 53 14.18 -24.45 13.93
CA ALA A 53 12.73 -24.26 13.84
C ALA A 53 12.35 -22.78 13.85
N LEU A 54 13.03 -21.99 14.68
CA LEU A 54 12.86 -20.53 14.70
C LEU A 54 13.33 -19.89 13.39
N CYS A 55 14.40 -20.42 12.79
CA CYS A 55 14.90 -19.96 11.49
C CYS A 55 13.87 -20.23 10.37
N ASP A 56 13.27 -21.42 10.36
CA ASP A 56 12.20 -21.77 9.42
C ASP A 56 10.97 -20.86 9.59
N ILE A 57 10.58 -20.56 10.83
CA ILE A 57 9.49 -19.61 11.10
C ILE A 57 9.83 -18.22 10.54
N LEU A 58 11.04 -17.70 10.79
CA LEU A 58 11.48 -16.41 10.26
C LEU A 58 11.44 -16.41 8.72
N ASP A 59 11.93 -17.45 8.07
CA ASP A 59 11.95 -17.56 6.61
C ASP A 59 10.52 -17.55 6.03
N ARG A 60 9.57 -18.26 6.65
CA ARG A 60 8.15 -18.21 6.24
C ARG A 60 7.52 -16.83 6.44
N GLN A 61 7.79 -16.18 7.58
CA GLN A 61 7.28 -14.84 7.86
C GLN A 61 7.87 -13.80 6.90
N TYR A 62 9.16 -13.91 6.56
CA TYR A 62 9.79 -13.05 5.57
C TYR A 62 9.08 -13.16 4.21
N GLN A 63 8.84 -14.38 3.72
CA GLN A 63 8.12 -14.58 2.46
C GLN A 63 6.69 -14.04 2.50
N PHE A 64 5.99 -14.22 3.62
CA PHE A 64 4.66 -13.66 3.81
C PHE A 64 4.69 -12.12 3.75
N VAL A 65 5.54 -11.46 4.53
CA VAL A 65 5.66 -10.00 4.56
C VAL A 65 6.08 -9.44 3.20
N LEU A 66 7.01 -10.09 2.51
CA LEU A 66 7.42 -9.72 1.14
C LEU A 66 6.24 -9.80 0.17
N SER A 67 5.41 -10.84 0.29
CA SER A 67 4.18 -10.95 -0.53
C SER A 67 3.21 -9.80 -0.26
N GLN A 68 3.06 -9.39 1.01
CA GLN A 68 2.17 -8.28 1.39
C GLN A 68 2.68 -6.93 0.87
N TYR A 69 3.99 -6.70 0.92
CA TYR A 69 4.61 -5.52 0.31
C TYR A 69 4.25 -5.43 -1.17
N ASN A 70 4.49 -6.50 -1.93
CA ASN A 70 4.20 -6.54 -3.38
C ASN A 70 2.71 -6.32 -3.67
N VAL A 71 1.82 -7.00 -2.93
CA VAL A 71 0.37 -6.81 -3.07
C VAL A 71 -0.04 -5.36 -2.82
N THR A 72 0.56 -4.72 -1.82
CA THR A 72 0.24 -3.34 -1.45
C THR A 72 0.69 -2.36 -2.54
N VAL A 73 1.91 -2.54 -3.07
CA VAL A 73 2.43 -1.76 -4.20
C VAL A 73 1.57 -1.95 -5.45
N ASP A 74 1.16 -3.17 -5.76
CA ASP A 74 0.31 -3.48 -6.92
C ASP A 74 -1.07 -2.83 -6.81
N CYS A 75 -1.70 -2.94 -5.63
CA CYS A 75 -3.01 -2.33 -5.37
C CYS A 75 -2.97 -0.83 -5.59
N PHE A 76 -1.91 -0.18 -5.10
CA PHE A 76 -1.80 1.27 -5.20
C PHE A 76 -1.42 1.73 -6.60
N SER A 77 -0.49 1.04 -7.27
CA SER A 77 -0.03 1.41 -8.61
C SER A 77 -1.13 1.27 -9.67
N THR A 78 -2.08 0.34 -9.48
CA THR A 78 -3.14 0.07 -10.46
C THR A 78 -4.47 0.71 -10.12
N GLY A 79 -4.66 1.19 -8.88
CA GLY A 79 -5.96 1.63 -8.37
C GLY A 79 -7.02 0.51 -8.34
N GLN A 80 -6.62 -0.75 -8.54
CA GLN A 80 -7.49 -1.92 -8.54
C GLN A 80 -7.04 -2.92 -7.48
N LYS A 81 -7.99 -3.67 -6.91
CA LYS A 81 -7.70 -4.75 -5.96
C LYS A 81 -6.80 -5.81 -6.63
N SER A 82 -5.59 -5.96 -6.13
CA SER A 82 -4.59 -6.86 -6.71
C SER A 82 -5.07 -8.32 -6.75
N LEU A 83 -4.80 -9.00 -7.87
CA LEU A 83 -5.21 -10.38 -8.18
C LEU A 83 -4.19 -11.44 -7.74
N VAL A 84 -3.20 -11.10 -6.89
CA VAL A 84 -2.22 -12.10 -6.44
C VAL A 84 -2.97 -13.26 -5.80
N LYS A 85 -2.90 -14.43 -6.45
CA LYS A 85 -3.49 -15.67 -5.95
C LYS A 85 -2.91 -15.90 -4.56
N LYS A 86 -3.82 -15.96 -3.57
CA LYS A 86 -3.51 -16.31 -2.18
C LYS A 86 -2.44 -17.40 -2.15
N PRO A 87 -1.30 -17.22 -1.46
CA PRO A 87 -0.44 -18.35 -1.19
C PRO A 87 -1.28 -19.37 -0.42
N LEU A 88 -1.33 -20.59 -0.95
CA LEU A 88 -1.99 -21.71 -0.29
C LEU A 88 -1.34 -21.85 1.09
N LEU A 89 -2.11 -21.57 2.13
CA LEU A 89 -1.73 -21.87 3.50
C LEU A 89 -1.89 -23.39 3.66
N ILE A 90 -0.80 -24.14 3.58
CA ILE A 90 -0.64 -25.47 4.17
C ILE A 90 0.77 -25.56 4.77
#